data_AF-A0A3D5Z754-F1
#
_entry.id   AF-A0A3D5Z754-F1
#
_cell.length_a   1.000
_cell.length_b   1.000
_cell.length_c   1.000
_cell.angle_alpha   90.00
_cell.angle_beta   90.00
_cell.angle_gamma   90.00
#
_symmetry.space_group_name_H-M   'P 1'
#
loop_
_entity.id
_entity.type
_entity.pdbx_description
1 polymer ?
#
loop_
_entity_poly.entity_id
_entity_poly.type
_entity_poly.pdbx_seq_one_letter_code
_entity_poly.pdbx_strand_id
1 'polypeptide(L)' 'MLHDILLVILGLIIGLVIGFFIAKNLMQKELKKNPPINEKMIEAMMSGMGRKPSQKQVKEVMRQMNKFM' A
#
# COMPACT_ATOMS: atom_id res chain seq x y z
N MET A 1 -24.91 -5.63 -35.50
CA MET A 1 -23.71 -4.81 -35.81
C MET A 1 -23.39 -3.80 -34.70
N LEU A 2 -24.16 -2.71 -34.50
CA LEU A 2 -23.87 -1.73 -33.43
C LEU A 2 -24.17 -2.25 -32.01
N HIS A 3 -25.23 -3.05 -31.85
CA HIS A 3 -25.65 -3.60 -30.55
C HIS A 3 -24.60 -4.55 -29.95
N ASP A 4 -23.95 -5.35 -30.81
CA ASP A 4 -22.90 -6.29 -30.40
C ASP A 4 -21.66 -5.56 -29.89
N ILE A 5 -21.31 -4.44 -30.54
CA ILE A 5 -20.20 -3.57 -30.11
C ILE A 5 -20.52 -2.89 -28.78
N LEU A 6 -21.76 -2.41 -28.58
CA LEU A 6 -22.21 -1.82 -27.31
C LEU A 6 -22.14 -2.82 -26.15
N LEU A 7 -22.54 -4.07 -26.38
CA LEU A 7 -22.46 -5.14 -25.37
C LEU A 7 -21.01 -5.49 -25.01
N VAL A 8 -20.10 -5.54 -26.00
CA VAL A 8 -18.67 -5.78 -25.76
C VAL A 8 -18.04 -4.65 -24.95
N ILE A 9 -18.36 -3.39 -25.28
CA ILE A 9 -17.87 -2.22 -24.53
C ILE A 9 -18.41 -2.23 -23.10
N LEU A 10 -19.69 -2.55 -22.91
CA LEU A 10 -20.30 -2.62 -21.59
C LEU A 10 -19.66 -3.74 -20.75
N GLY A 11 -19.40 -4.91 -21.34
CA GLY A 11 -18.68 -6.00 -20.70
C GLY A 11 -17.25 -5.63 -20.30
N LEU A 12 -16.55 -4.86 -21.14
CA LEU A 12 -15.21 -4.32 -20.84
C LEU A 12 -15.23 -3.35 -19.65
N ILE A 13 -16.20 -2.44 -19.62
CA ILE A 13 -16.37 -1.48 -18.52
C ILE A 13 -16.67 -2.22 -17.22
N ILE A 14 -17.60 -3.18 -17.24
CA ILE A 14 -17.95 -3.99 -16.07
C ILE A 14 -16.73 -4.80 -15.59
N GLY A 15 -16.00 -5.42 -16.50
CA GLY A 15 -14.77 -6.16 -16.20
C GLY A 15 -13.68 -5.28 -15.56
N LEU A 16 -13.49 -4.07 -16.08
CA LEU A 16 -12.54 -3.10 -15.51
C LEU A 16 -12.96 -2.62 -14.12
N VAL A 17 -14.25 -2.34 -13.90
CA VAL A 17 -14.77 -1.90 -12.60
C VAL A 17 -14.60 -3.01 -11.56
N ILE A 18 -14.97 -4.25 -11.91
CA ILE A 18 -14.82 -5.41 -11.01
C ILE A 18 -13.34 -5.68 -10.75
N GLY A 19 -12.50 -5.70 -11.79
CA GLY A 19 -11.06 -5.91 -11.68
C GLY A 19 -10.37 -4.86 -10.80
N PHE A 20 -10.76 -3.58 -10.95
CA PHE A 20 -10.25 -2.48 -10.12
C PHE A 20 -10.61 -2.66 -8.64
N PHE A 21 -11.86 -3.04 -8.33
CA PHE A 21 -12.29 -3.26 -6.96
C PHE A 21 -11.57 -4.44 -6.29
N ILE A 22 -11.39 -5.54 -7.03
CA ILE A 22 -10.65 -6.71 -6.53
C ILE A 22 -9.18 -6.34 -6.29
N ALA A 23 -8.52 -5.72 -7.28
CA ALA A 23 -7.13 -5.29 -7.16
C ALA A 23 -6.95 -4.32 -5.97
N LYS A 24 -7.86 -3.36 -5.80
CA LYS A 24 -7.88 -2.44 -4.66
C LYS A 24 -7.98 -3.19 -3.33
N ASN A 25 -8.89 -4.15 -3.22
CA ASN A 25 -9.05 -4.92 -1.99
C ASN A 25 -7.84 -5.80 -1.68
N LEU A 26 -7.23 -6.42 -2.69
CA LEU A 26 -6.00 -7.19 -2.52
C LEU A 26 -4.83 -6.29 -2.09
N MET A 27 -4.65 -5.15 -2.77
CA MET A 27 -3.61 -4.18 -2.41
C MET A 27 -3.79 -3.65 -0.98
N GLN A 28 -5.02 -3.33 -0.57
CA GLN A 28 -5.30 -2.94 0.81
C GLN A 28 -5.02 -4.06 1.82
N LYS A 29 -5.33 -5.32 1.50
CA LYS A 29 -5.00 -6.46 2.35
C LYS A 29 -3.49 -6.61 2.51
N GLU A 30 -2.74 -6.47 1.42
CA GLU A 30 -1.27 -6.55 1.45
C GLU A 30 -0.64 -5.37 2.22
N LEU A 31 -1.13 -4.14 2.01
CA LEU A 31 -0.69 -2.96 2.77
C LEU A 31 -1.02 -3.06 4.26
N LYS A 32 -2.13 -3.73 4.64
CA LYS A 32 -2.46 -3.97 6.05
C LYS A 32 -1.57 -5.05 6.68
N LYS A 33 -1.17 -6.06 5.92
CA LYS A 33 -0.27 -7.11 6.38
C LYS A 33 1.17 -6.60 6.51
N ASN A 34 1.65 -5.83 5.53
CA ASN A 34 2.98 -5.26 5.47
C ASN A 34 2.89 -3.73 5.27
N PRO A 35 2.58 -2.97 6.32
CA PRO A 35 2.48 -1.52 6.22
C PRO A 35 3.83 -0.91 5.81
N PRO A 36 3.82 0.10 4.92
CA PRO A 36 5.05 0.77 4.51
C PRO A 36 5.73 1.41 5.71
N ILE A 37 7.02 1.15 5.83
CA ILE A 37 7.83 1.64 6.95
C ILE A 37 8.07 3.14 6.76
N ASN A 38 7.61 3.94 7.71
CA ASN A 38 7.76 5.40 7.71
C ASN A 38 8.32 5.88 9.06
N GLU A 39 8.62 7.18 9.17
CA GLU A 39 9.21 7.78 10.38
C GLU A 39 8.38 7.52 11.64
N LYS A 40 7.05 7.71 11.56
CA LYS A 40 6.14 7.50 12.69
C LYS A 40 6.07 6.03 13.09
N MET A 41 6.16 5.11 12.12
CA MET A 41 6.19 3.66 12.36
C MET A 41 7.47 3.28 13.11
N ILE A 42 8.63 3.77 12.65
CA ILE A 42 9.93 3.56 13.29
C ILE A 42 9.94 4.19 14.69
N GLU A 43 9.38 5.39 14.83
CA GLU A 43 9.23 6.08 16.12
C GLU A 43 8.36 5.28 17.08
N ALA A 44 7.21 4.78 16.64
CA ALA A 44 6.34 3.93 17.44
C ALA A 44 7.00 2.59 17.80
N MET A 45 7.73 1.97 16.87
CA MET A 45 8.50 0.75 17.12
C MET A 45 9.60 0.98 18.16
N MET A 46 10.37 2.08 18.05
CA MET A 46 11.41 2.43 19.03
C MET A 46 10.83 2.85 20.39
N SER A 47 9.71 3.58 20.39
CA SER A 47 8.98 3.98 21.59
C SER A 47 8.39 2.78 22.33
N GLY A 48 7.91 1.77 21.60
CA GLY A 48 7.45 0.49 22.16
C GLY A 48 8.54 -0.30 22.89
N MET A 49 9.82 -0.03 22.60
CA MET A 49 10.97 -0.63 23.30
C MET A 49 11.41 0.19 24.54
N GLY A 50 10.61 1.17 24.98
CA GLY A 50 10.92 1.98 26.16
C GLY A 50 11.98 3.07 25.93
N ARG A 51 12.37 3.31 24.68
CA ARG A 51 13.30 4.38 24.30
C ARG A 51 12.52 5.49 23.65
N LYS A 52 12.67 6.75 24.08
CA LYS A 52 12.22 7.91 23.28
C LYS A 52 13.25 8.16 22.19
N PRO A 53 12.98 7.79 20.92
CA PRO A 53 13.94 8.03 19.86
C PRO A 53 14.05 9.52 19.52
N SER A 54 15.22 9.98 19.09
CA SER A 54 15.35 11.30 18.49
C SER A 54 15.00 11.26 16.99
N GLN A 55 14.52 12.38 16.42
CA GLN A 55 14.23 12.48 14.98
C GLN A 55 15.43 12.11 14.09
N LYS A 56 16.67 12.40 14.55
CA LYS A 56 17.89 12.02 13.83
C LYS A 56 18.07 10.50 13.77
N GLN A 57 17.80 9.80 14.87
CA GLN A 57 17.88 8.33 14.93
C GLN A 57 16.79 7.67 14.10
N VAL A 58 15.56 8.18 14.15
CA VAL A 58 14.45 7.69 13.30
C VAL A 58 14.83 7.77 11.83
N LYS A 59 15.38 8.91 11.39
CA LYS A 59 15.80 9.12 10.00
C LYS A 59 16.95 8.21 9.59
N GLU A 60 17.91 7.97 10.47
CA GLU A 60 19.03 7.06 10.19
C GLU A 60 18.56 5.61 10.05
N VAL A 61 17.66 5.16 10.93
CA VAL A 61 17.04 3.83 10.84
C VAL A 61 16.21 3.71 9.56
N MET A 62 15.40 4.73 9.20
CA MET A 62 14.64 4.73 7.95
C MET A 62 15.56 4.59 6.73
N ARG A 63 16.67 5.33 6.70
CA ARG A 63 17.66 5.27 5.62
C ARG A 63 18.31 3.90 5.52
N GLN A 64 18.59 3.25 6.65
CA GLN A 64 19.11 1.88 6.69
C GLN A 64 18.08 0.88 6.17
N MET A 65 16.82 0.98 6.61
CA MET A 65 15.75 0.08 6.16
C MET A 65 15.49 0.22 4.65
N ASN A 66 15.51 1.44 4.12
CA ASN A 66 15.42 1.70 2.69
C ASN A 66 16.61 1.15 1.87
N LYS A 67 17.73 0.82 2.52
CA LYS A 67 18.88 0.19 1.86
C LYS A 67 18.72 -1.34 1.75
N PHE A 68 17.84 -1.92 2.56
CA PHE A 68 17.55 -3.36 2.57
C PHE A 68 16.27 -3.73 1.81
N MET A 69 15.44 -2.74 1.45
CA MET A 69 14.33 -2.87 0.49
C MET A 69 14.83 -2.72 -0.94
#